data_AF-A0A351YDV5-F1
#
_entry.id   AF-A0A351YDV5-F1
#
_cell.length_a   1.000
_cell.length_b   1.000
_cell.length_c   1.000
_cell.angle_alpha   90.00
_cell.angle_beta   90.00
_cell.angle_gamma   90.00
#
_symmetry.space_group_name_H-M   'P 1'
#
loop_
_entity.id
_entity.type
_entity.pdbx_description
1 polymer ?
#
loop_
_entity_poly.entity_id
_entity_poly.type
_entity_poly.pdbx_seq_one_letter_code
_entity_poly.pdbx_strand_id
1 'polypeptide(L)'
;MKKISILAMLFLLVAGSLFADDKQKIYLPWENGKLQVSENGRYLQHENGTPFFWMGDTGWLLPEKLDRDEASYYLTKCREAGFNMVQVQTVNGVPAINFYGQYSFPDGFNFKDINKKGVYGYWDHMDYIIKKAEQNGIYIGM
;
A
#
# COMPACT_ATOMS: atom_id res chain seq x y z
N MET A 1 -40.82 -32.19 18.95
CA MET A 1 -40.02 -31.04 19.45
C MET A 1 -38.53 -31.19 19.18
N LYS A 2 -37.84 -32.25 19.64
CA LYS A 2 -36.38 -32.43 19.42
C LYS A 2 -35.90 -32.39 17.96
N LYS A 3 -36.66 -32.97 17.00
CA LYS A 3 -36.30 -32.96 15.58
C LYS A 3 -36.36 -31.57 14.92
N ILE A 4 -37.27 -30.70 15.37
CA ILE A 4 -37.42 -29.33 14.86
C ILE A 4 -36.27 -28.45 15.38
N SER A 5 -35.86 -28.65 16.64
CA SER A 5 -34.69 -27.95 17.22
C SER A 5 -33.37 -28.32 16.54
N ILE A 6 -33.19 -29.59 16.15
CA ILE A 6 -32.00 -30.04 15.41
C ILE A 6 -31.97 -29.43 14.00
N LEU A 7 -33.11 -29.38 13.32
CA LEU A 7 -33.21 -28.79 11.98
C LEU A 7 -32.95 -27.27 12.01
N ALA A 8 -33.44 -26.56 13.04
CA ALA A 8 -33.20 -25.13 13.24
C ALA A 8 -31.72 -24.83 13.56
N MET A 9 -31.05 -25.66 14.38
CA MET A 9 -29.61 -25.54 14.64
C MET A 9 -28.77 -25.79 13.39
N LEU A 10 -29.12 -26.80 12.58
CA LEU A 10 -28.45 -27.05 11.28
C LEU A 10 -28.66 -25.89 10.31
N PHE A 11 -29.85 -25.27 10.28
CA PHE A 11 -30.11 -24.11 9.43
C PHE A 11 -29.31 -22.87 9.86
N LEU A 12 -29.13 -22.65 11.17
CA LEU A 12 -28.28 -21.59 11.71
C LEU A 12 -26.77 -21.80 11.43
N LEU A 13 -26.30 -23.05 11.48
CA LEU A 13 -24.92 -23.41 11.13
C LEU A 13 -24.61 -23.23 9.63
N VAL A 14 -25.58 -23.55 8.76
CA VAL A 14 -25.46 -23.35 7.31
C VAL A 14 -25.60 -21.87 6.93
N ALA A 15 -26.48 -21.12 7.60
CA ALA A 15 -26.59 -19.68 7.39
C ALA A 15 -25.32 -18.94 7.84
N GLY A 16 -24.69 -19.34 8.96
CA GLY A 16 -23.45 -18.74 9.44
C GLY A 16 -22.22 -18.98 8.56
N SER A 17 -22.22 -20.06 7.74
CA SER A 17 -21.14 -20.37 6.80
C SER A 17 -21.29 -19.69 5.44
N LEU A 18 -22.49 -19.19 5.09
CA LEU A 18 -22.72 -18.42 3.86
C LEU A 18 -22.26 -16.95 3.95
N PHE A 19 -22.01 -16.43 5.16
CA PHE A 19 -21.49 -15.08 5.39
C PHE A 19 -19.99 -15.04 5.70
N ALA A 20 -19.31 -16.19 5.62
CA ALA A 20 -17.95 -16.37 6.10
C ALA A 20 -16.93 -16.52 4.97
N ASP A 21 -17.01 -15.73 3.88
CA ASP A 21 -15.83 -15.44 3.02
C ASP A 21 -16.12 -14.31 2.01
N ASP A 22 -16.55 -13.13 2.47
CA ASP A 22 -16.39 -11.95 1.64
C ASP A 22 -15.01 -11.36 1.98
N LYS A 23 -13.97 -11.83 1.29
CA LYS A 23 -12.68 -11.12 1.28
C LYS A 23 -12.97 -9.75 0.70
N GLN A 24 -13.30 -8.81 1.58
CA GLN A 24 -13.68 -7.45 1.24
C GLN A 24 -12.64 -6.91 0.25
N LYS A 25 -13.07 -6.69 -1.01
CA LYS A 25 -12.19 -6.23 -2.08
C LYS A 25 -11.44 -5.00 -1.56
N ILE A 26 -10.11 -5.03 -1.64
CA ILE A 26 -9.29 -3.86 -1.24
C ILE A 26 -9.72 -2.69 -2.13
N TYR A 27 -10.13 -1.61 -1.49
CA TYR A 27 -10.49 -0.37 -2.18
C TYR A 27 -9.22 0.29 -2.73
N LEU A 28 -9.23 0.61 -4.03
CA LEU A 28 -8.13 1.27 -4.71
C LEU A 28 -8.57 2.69 -5.09
N PRO A 29 -8.09 3.75 -4.41
CA PRO A 29 -8.61 5.11 -4.60
C PRO A 29 -8.61 5.59 -6.05
N TRP A 30 -7.55 5.26 -6.81
CA TRP A 30 -7.36 5.66 -8.20
C TRP A 30 -8.31 4.96 -9.20
N GLU A 31 -9.13 3.98 -8.80
CA GLU A 31 -10.26 3.51 -9.62
C GLU A 31 -11.26 4.65 -9.90
N ASN A 32 -11.21 5.74 -9.12
CA ASN A 32 -11.99 6.96 -9.32
C ASN A 32 -11.33 8.02 -10.24
N GLY A 33 -10.14 7.73 -10.76
CA GLY A 33 -9.32 8.67 -11.53
C GLY A 33 -8.21 9.32 -10.70
N LYS A 34 -7.47 10.25 -11.31
CA LYS A 34 -6.33 10.94 -10.66
C LYS A 34 -6.80 11.85 -9.53
N LEU A 35 -5.93 12.08 -8.54
CA LEU A 35 -6.16 13.11 -7.53
C LEU A 35 -6.07 14.51 -8.15
N GLN A 36 -6.98 15.38 -7.73
CA GLN A 36 -7.00 16.80 -8.08
C GLN A 36 -7.46 17.65 -6.89
N VAL A 37 -7.17 18.94 -6.96
CA VAL A 37 -7.75 19.92 -6.03
C VAL A 37 -9.22 20.11 -6.40
N SER A 38 -10.11 20.14 -5.42
CA SER A 38 -11.53 20.42 -5.61
C SER A 38 -11.79 21.81 -6.19
N GLU A 39 -12.95 22.01 -6.82
CA GLU A 39 -13.31 23.28 -7.45
C GLU A 39 -13.24 24.49 -6.51
N ASN A 40 -13.55 24.28 -5.22
CA ASN A 40 -13.47 25.33 -4.19
C ASN A 40 -12.04 25.59 -3.67
N GLY A 41 -11.02 24.86 -4.14
CA GLY A 41 -9.63 25.05 -3.77
C GLY A 41 -9.24 24.60 -2.36
N ARG A 42 -10.07 23.79 -1.68
CA ARG A 42 -9.87 23.44 -0.25
C ARG A 42 -9.60 21.98 0.03
N TYR A 43 -10.05 21.07 -0.82
CA TYR A 43 -10.00 19.63 -0.56
C TYR A 43 -9.36 18.89 -1.73
N LEU A 44 -9.05 17.62 -1.49
CA LEU A 44 -8.67 16.68 -2.54
C LEU A 44 -9.88 15.86 -2.96
N GLN A 45 -9.97 15.60 -4.25
CA GLN A 45 -10.95 14.71 -4.86
C GLN A 45 -10.31 13.95 -6.01
N HIS A 46 -10.99 12.91 -6.50
CA HIS A 46 -10.65 12.27 -7.75
C HIS A 46 -11.33 12.97 -8.94
N GLU A 47 -10.88 12.68 -10.16
CA GLU A 47 -11.42 13.24 -11.42
C GLU A 47 -12.94 13.04 -11.55
N ASN A 48 -13.49 11.93 -11.04
CA ASN A 48 -14.94 11.67 -11.05
C ASN A 48 -15.73 12.42 -9.95
N GLY A 49 -15.08 13.28 -9.15
CA GLY A 49 -15.69 14.04 -8.06
C GLY A 49 -15.70 13.33 -6.70
N THR A 50 -15.27 12.07 -6.61
CA THR A 50 -15.21 11.34 -5.33
C THR A 50 -14.23 12.03 -4.37
N PRO A 51 -14.63 12.39 -3.15
CA PRO A 51 -13.74 13.00 -2.17
C PRO A 51 -12.58 12.08 -1.79
N PHE A 52 -11.38 12.64 -1.62
CA PHE A 52 -10.23 11.94 -1.07
C PHE A 52 -9.85 12.58 0.28
N PHE A 53 -10.27 11.96 1.38
CA PHE A 53 -9.78 12.32 2.70
C PHE A 53 -8.40 11.69 2.91
N TRP A 54 -7.35 12.52 2.97
CA TRP A 54 -6.00 12.07 3.22
C TRP A 54 -5.87 11.58 4.67
N MET A 55 -5.63 10.28 4.85
CA MET A 55 -5.27 9.66 6.12
C MET A 55 -3.85 9.09 6.01
N GLY A 56 -2.87 9.85 6.50
CA GLY A 56 -1.44 9.60 6.27
C GLY A 56 -0.71 8.95 7.45
N ASP A 57 0.14 7.97 7.15
CA ASP A 57 1.16 7.43 8.07
C ASP A 57 2.57 7.94 7.69
N THR A 58 3.53 7.79 8.60
CA THR A 58 4.90 8.33 8.50
C THR A 58 5.95 7.21 8.49
N GLY A 59 6.21 6.65 7.31
CA GLY A 59 7.19 5.59 7.10
C GLY A 59 8.52 6.12 6.57
N TRP A 60 9.11 7.16 7.20
CA TRP A 60 10.26 7.89 6.63
C TRP A 60 11.38 6.99 6.09
N LEU A 61 11.80 5.99 6.86
CA LEU A 61 12.91 5.12 6.49
C LEU A 61 12.47 3.79 5.86
N LEU A 62 11.22 3.69 5.39
CA LEU A 62 10.70 2.50 4.72
C LEU A 62 11.62 2.06 3.57
N PRO A 63 12.10 2.94 2.66
CA PRO A 63 12.98 2.53 1.56
C PRO A 63 14.37 2.07 1.99
N GLU A 64 14.91 2.60 3.09
CA GLU A 64 16.29 2.32 3.51
C GLU A 64 16.41 1.20 4.54
N LYS A 65 15.38 0.96 5.35
CA LYS A 65 15.49 0.09 6.54
C LYS A 65 14.70 -1.19 6.49
N LEU A 66 13.62 -1.26 5.70
CA LEU A 66 12.82 -2.48 5.66
C LEU A 66 13.25 -3.35 4.48
N ASP A 67 13.18 -4.66 4.69
CA ASP A 67 13.24 -5.62 3.61
C ASP A 67 11.85 -5.77 2.92
N ARG A 68 11.75 -6.68 1.95
CA ARG A 68 10.50 -6.91 1.21
C ARG A 68 9.35 -7.43 2.10
N ASP A 69 9.63 -8.31 3.04
CA ASP A 69 8.61 -8.95 3.88
C ASP A 69 8.13 -7.95 4.93
N GLU A 70 9.06 -7.20 5.53
CA GLU A 70 8.78 -6.12 6.47
C GLU A 70 8.00 -4.97 5.82
N ALA A 71 8.38 -4.54 4.61
CA ALA A 71 7.62 -3.53 3.86
C ALA A 71 6.20 -4.01 3.55
N SER A 72 6.03 -5.29 3.18
CA SER A 72 4.72 -5.88 2.96
C SER A 72 3.88 -5.91 4.24
N TYR A 73 4.50 -6.31 5.35
CA TYR A 73 3.84 -6.36 6.65
C TYR A 73 3.39 -4.95 7.08
N TYR A 74 4.28 -3.98 7.04
CA TYR A 74 4.00 -2.59 7.42
C TYR A 74 2.85 -1.99 6.58
N LEU A 75 2.90 -2.07 5.25
CA LEU A 75 1.85 -1.52 4.39
C LEU A 75 0.50 -2.23 4.57
N THR A 76 0.52 -3.54 4.87
CA THR A 76 -0.69 -4.28 5.23
C THR A 76 -1.29 -3.74 6.53
N LYS A 77 -0.46 -3.44 7.53
CA LYS A 77 -0.90 -2.85 8.80
C LYS A 77 -1.41 -1.42 8.63
N CYS A 78 -0.79 -0.62 7.79
CA CYS A 78 -1.31 0.72 7.45
C CYS A 78 -2.72 0.65 6.87
N ARG A 79 -2.95 -0.25 5.90
CA ARG A 79 -4.28 -0.47 5.32
C ARG A 79 -5.29 -0.93 6.37
N GLU A 80 -4.93 -1.90 7.21
CA GLU A 80 -5.81 -2.42 8.28
C GLU A 80 -6.18 -1.33 9.30
N ALA A 81 -5.30 -0.35 9.51
CA ALA A 81 -5.55 0.82 10.36
C ALA A 81 -6.30 1.97 9.65
N GLY A 82 -6.57 1.86 8.35
CA GLY A 82 -7.32 2.84 7.57
C GLY A 82 -6.49 3.96 6.93
N PHE A 83 -5.16 3.86 6.94
CA PHE A 83 -4.31 4.79 6.20
C PHE A 83 -4.40 4.52 4.71
N ASN A 84 -4.48 5.60 3.92
CA ASN A 84 -4.51 5.58 2.46
C ASN A 84 -3.32 6.32 1.83
N MET A 85 -2.38 6.76 2.67
CA MET A 85 -1.20 7.48 2.27
C MET A 85 -0.05 7.18 3.25
N VAL A 86 1.17 6.97 2.74
CA VAL A 86 2.38 6.80 3.56
C VAL A 86 3.46 7.75 3.04
N GLN A 87 4.02 8.58 3.93
CA GLN A 87 5.16 9.45 3.64
C GLN A 87 6.47 8.70 3.81
N VAL A 88 7.39 8.86 2.86
CA VAL A 88 8.73 8.24 2.90
C VAL A 88 9.81 9.26 2.57
N GLN A 89 11.04 9.00 2.99
CA GLN A 89 12.22 9.67 2.45
C GLN A 89 12.68 8.82 1.28
N THR A 90 12.40 9.27 0.05
CA THR A 90 12.83 8.52 -1.14
C THR A 90 14.35 8.29 -1.15
N VAL A 91 15.09 9.28 -0.65
CA VAL A 91 16.54 9.29 -0.48
C VAL A 91 16.86 10.14 0.75
N ASN A 92 17.38 9.53 1.82
CA ASN A 92 17.77 10.25 3.04
C ASN A 92 19.24 10.75 3.07
N GLY A 93 20.03 10.48 2.02
CA GLY A 93 21.43 10.87 1.91
C GLY A 93 21.96 10.72 0.48
N VAL A 94 23.11 11.33 0.18
CA VAL A 94 23.74 11.25 -1.15
C VAL A 94 25.13 10.60 -1.04
N PRO A 95 25.23 9.25 -1.16
CA PRO A 95 24.15 8.30 -1.44
C PRO A 95 23.41 7.79 -0.19
N ALA A 96 22.20 7.27 -0.42
CA ALA A 96 21.46 6.45 0.52
C ALA A 96 21.77 4.97 0.27
N ILE A 97 21.60 4.14 1.29
CA ILE A 97 21.84 2.70 1.24
C ILE A 97 20.63 1.99 1.83
N ASN A 98 20.07 1.03 1.09
CA ASN A 98 18.93 0.24 1.58
C ASN A 98 19.35 -0.96 2.44
N PHE A 99 18.35 -1.68 2.97
CA PHE A 99 18.55 -2.89 3.78
C PHE A 99 19.47 -3.93 3.12
N TYR A 100 19.41 -4.03 1.78
CA TYR A 100 20.21 -4.98 0.99
C TYR A 100 21.62 -4.47 0.64
N GLY A 101 22.04 -3.33 1.19
CA GLY A 101 23.34 -2.73 0.90
C GLY A 101 23.45 -2.11 -0.50
N GLN A 102 22.33 -1.81 -1.16
CA GLN A 102 22.33 -1.19 -2.49
C GLN A 102 22.37 0.33 -2.37
N TYR A 103 23.22 0.97 -3.17
CA TYR A 103 23.34 2.42 -3.24
C TYR A 103 22.28 3.04 -4.16
N SER A 104 21.71 4.18 -3.76
CA SER A 104 20.79 4.95 -4.61
C SER A 104 21.49 5.64 -5.79
N PHE A 105 22.77 5.99 -5.65
CA PHE A 105 23.58 6.68 -6.66
C PHE A 105 24.98 6.05 -6.83
N PRO A 106 25.10 4.87 -7.47
CA PRO A 106 26.40 4.21 -7.65
C PRO A 106 27.37 4.95 -8.58
N ASP A 107 26.87 5.85 -9.43
CA ASP A 107 27.65 6.71 -10.34
C ASP A 107 27.21 8.19 -10.20
N GLY A 108 27.01 8.66 -8.97
CA GLY A 108 26.44 9.98 -8.71
C GLY A 108 25.05 10.15 -9.32
N PHE A 109 24.70 11.37 -9.76
CA PHE A 109 23.39 11.66 -10.37
C PHE A 109 23.27 11.20 -11.84
N ASN A 110 24.16 10.31 -12.31
CA ASN A 110 24.03 9.67 -13.61
C ASN A 110 23.18 8.39 -13.48
N PHE A 111 21.94 8.46 -13.95
CA PHE A 111 20.99 7.34 -13.88
C PHE A 111 20.96 6.46 -15.13
N LYS A 112 21.79 6.73 -16.14
CA LYS A 112 21.73 6.03 -17.45
C LYS A 112 21.79 4.52 -17.32
N ASP A 113 22.67 4.01 -16.45
CA ASP A 113 22.91 2.58 -16.22
C ASP A 113 22.55 2.16 -14.78
N ILE A 114 21.56 2.84 -14.18
CA ILE A 114 21.16 2.60 -12.78
C ILE A 114 20.59 1.18 -12.57
N ASN A 115 19.86 0.67 -13.56
CA ASN A 115 19.27 -0.67 -13.53
C ASN A 115 20.26 -1.67 -14.13
N LYS A 116 20.63 -2.69 -13.36
CA LYS A 116 21.59 -3.72 -13.77
C LYS A 116 20.90 -5.08 -13.84
N LYS A 117 20.96 -5.74 -15.01
CA LYS A 117 20.36 -7.06 -15.20
C LYS A 117 20.90 -8.06 -14.17
N GLY A 118 20.00 -8.75 -13.48
CA GLY A 118 20.35 -9.75 -12.46
C GLY A 118 20.71 -9.17 -11.10
N VAL A 119 20.62 -7.85 -10.92
CA VAL A 119 20.81 -7.17 -9.63
C VAL A 119 19.46 -6.67 -9.16
N TYR A 120 19.16 -6.88 -7.88
CA TYR A 120 18.06 -6.20 -7.20
C TYR A 120 18.62 -4.94 -6.54
N GLY A 121 18.52 -3.81 -7.24
CA GLY A 121 19.08 -2.52 -6.83
C GLY A 121 18.21 -1.74 -5.84
N TYR A 122 18.68 -0.54 -5.48
CA TYR A 122 17.94 0.38 -4.61
C TYR A 122 16.56 0.72 -5.19
N TRP A 123 16.52 1.07 -6.47
CA TRP A 123 15.30 1.49 -7.15
C TRP A 123 14.36 0.32 -7.47
N ASP A 124 14.88 -0.90 -7.67
CA ASP A 124 14.04 -2.11 -7.74
C ASP A 124 13.31 -2.38 -6.41
N HIS A 125 13.92 -1.98 -5.29
CA HIS A 125 13.28 -2.05 -3.98
C HIS A 125 12.22 -0.97 -3.80
N MET A 126 12.49 0.26 -4.25
CA MET A 126 11.49 1.32 -4.27
C MET A 126 10.27 0.95 -5.15
N ASP A 127 10.50 0.38 -6.33
CA ASP A 127 9.44 -0.15 -7.21
C ASP A 127 8.59 -1.21 -6.51
N TYR A 128 9.22 -2.09 -5.75
CA TYR A 128 8.52 -3.09 -4.95
C TYR A 128 7.63 -2.45 -3.88
N ILE A 129 8.14 -1.45 -3.15
CA ILE A 129 7.39 -0.72 -2.12
C ILE A 129 6.16 -0.06 -2.74
N ILE A 130 6.32 0.66 -3.86
CA ILE A 130 5.22 1.34 -4.55
C ILE A 130 4.17 0.32 -5.02
N LYS A 131 4.58 -0.78 -5.66
CA LYS A 131 3.65 -1.85 -6.08
C LYS A 131 2.95 -2.53 -4.91
N LYS A 132 3.63 -2.66 -3.77
CA LYS A 132 3.04 -3.24 -2.56
C LYS A 132 2.04 -2.28 -1.91
N ALA A 133 2.30 -0.99 -1.95
CA ALA A 133 1.37 0.05 -1.50
C ALA A 133 0.15 0.12 -2.42
N GLU A 134 0.34 0.00 -3.74
CA GLU A 134 -0.73 -0.11 -4.73
C GLU A 134 -1.69 -1.26 -4.39
N GLN A 135 -1.15 -2.46 -4.14
CA GLN A 135 -1.94 -3.63 -3.71
C GLN A 135 -2.73 -3.41 -2.42
N ASN A 136 -2.36 -2.41 -1.61
CA ASN A 136 -3.01 -2.07 -0.35
C ASN A 136 -3.88 -0.81 -0.44
N GLY A 137 -4.05 -0.21 -1.62
CA GLY A 137 -4.85 1.02 -1.78
C GLY A 137 -4.19 2.27 -1.18
N ILE A 138 -2.86 2.27 -1.07
CA ILE A 138 -2.07 3.32 -0.40
C ILE A 138 -1.26 4.12 -1.43
N TYR A 139 -1.36 5.45 -1.38
CA TYR A 139 -0.42 6.35 -2.06
C TYR A 139 0.89 6.45 -1.29
N ILE A 140 2.03 6.53 -2.01
CA ILE A 140 3.31 6.88 -1.41
C ILE A 140 3.59 8.37 -1.65
N GLY A 141 3.82 9.13 -0.58
CA GLY A 141 4.36 10.48 -0.64
C GLY A 141 5.87 10.42 -0.71
N MET A 142 6.40 10.60 -1.93
CA MET A 142 7.82 10.54 -2.25
C MET A 142 8.56 11.86 -2.06
#